data_AF-A0A1I5QZ82-F1
#
_entry.id   AF-A0A1I5QZ82-F1
#
_cell.length_a   1.000
_cell.length_b   1.000
_cell.length_c   1.000
_cell.angle_alpha   90.00
_cell.angle_beta   90.00
_cell.angle_gamma   90.00
#
_symmetry.space_group_name_H-M   'P 1'
#
loop_
_entity.id
_entity.type
_entity.pdbx_description
1 polymer ?
#
loop_
_entity_poly.entity_id
_entity_poly.type
_entity_poly.pdbx_seq_one_letter_code
_entity_poly.pdbx_strand_id
1 'polypeptide(L)'
;MNEQEKTNAPRTEFVREDRYIVIKRSDLKAAPIYLQVELSLAIEKLAEHLPGRECLVIESDWPEYPVAWQMIESRMNGGAVVNQQVTTPFCLWKREQDSGFYETGCGQTWHFTDGTTPEENSAYFCHHCGKSLEVQRLIAYQVGDNDIVAAYDPSGAIEVLCTYNGYELDEFTVNEVVAVSDALLDSTEAFDQDEGKTVPLEKTLRQELDELTEPAYLHGWE
;
A
#
# COMPACT_ATOMS: atom_id res chain seq x y z
N MET A 1 -41.62 18.36 22.66
CA MET A 1 -41.41 16.90 22.78
C MET A 1 -40.29 16.57 21.80
N ASN A 2 -39.05 16.49 22.29
CA ASN A 2 -37.87 16.35 21.42
C ASN A 2 -37.72 14.90 20.98
N GLU A 3 -37.52 14.67 19.69
CA GLU A 3 -37.28 13.37 19.04
C GLU A 3 -35.89 12.77 19.34
N GLN A 4 -35.17 13.26 20.35
CA GLN A 4 -33.78 12.89 20.65
C GLN A 4 -33.61 11.77 21.70
N GLU A 5 -34.69 11.24 22.28
CA GLU A 5 -34.60 10.24 23.37
C GLU A 5 -34.76 8.76 22.93
N LYS A 6 -34.76 8.45 21.64
CA LYS A 6 -35.01 7.06 21.16
C LYS A 6 -33.78 6.17 20.96
N THR A 7 -32.57 6.60 21.27
CA THR A 7 -31.36 5.79 21.00
C THR A 7 -30.52 5.56 22.26
N ASN A 8 -31.03 4.78 23.20
CA ASN A 8 -30.18 4.16 24.24
C ASN A 8 -30.80 2.86 24.75
N ALA A 9 -31.16 1.96 23.83
CA ALA A 9 -31.26 0.56 24.19
C ALA A 9 -29.84 0.05 24.49
N PRO A 10 -29.60 -0.65 25.61
CA PRO A 10 -28.29 -1.22 25.91
C PRO A 10 -27.89 -2.18 24.77
N ARG A 11 -26.73 -1.93 24.15
CA ARG A 11 -26.16 -2.87 23.17
C ARG A 11 -25.89 -4.17 23.89
N THR A 12 -26.47 -5.26 23.41
CA THR A 12 -26.23 -6.61 23.92
C THR A 12 -24.75 -6.96 23.78
N GLU A 13 -24.18 -7.60 24.80
CA GLU A 13 -22.80 -8.10 24.79
C GLU A 13 -22.53 -8.96 23.55
N PHE A 14 -21.35 -8.80 22.94
CA PHE A 14 -20.95 -9.61 21.78
C PHE A 14 -20.69 -11.06 22.22
N VAL A 15 -21.50 -11.99 21.74
CA VAL A 15 -21.40 -13.42 22.06
C VAL A 15 -21.08 -14.21 20.80
N ARG A 16 -20.07 -15.08 20.88
CA ARG A 16 -19.76 -16.04 19.81
C ARG A 16 -20.80 -17.16 19.84
N GLU A 17 -21.48 -17.36 18.71
CA GLU A 17 -22.56 -18.33 18.60
C GLU A 17 -22.07 -19.65 17.99
N ASP A 18 -22.47 -20.78 18.58
CA ASP A 18 -22.21 -22.12 18.05
C ASP A 18 -23.34 -22.54 17.08
N ARG A 19 -23.31 -21.99 15.86
CA ARG A 19 -24.39 -22.18 14.86
C ARG A 19 -24.07 -23.20 13.77
N TYR A 20 -22.81 -23.55 13.59
CA TYR A 20 -22.35 -24.31 12.44
C TYR A 20 -21.37 -25.39 12.88
N ILE A 21 -21.58 -26.60 12.36
CA ILE A 21 -20.56 -27.64 12.36
C ILE A 21 -19.85 -27.55 11.00
N VAL A 22 -18.55 -27.29 11.04
CA VAL A 22 -17.70 -27.27 9.84
C VAL A 22 -16.89 -28.55 9.82
N ILE A 23 -16.96 -29.28 8.71
CA ILE A 23 -16.15 -30.48 8.48
C ILE A 23 -15.32 -30.24 7.23
N LYS A 24 -13.98 -30.26 7.36
CA LYS A 24 -13.11 -30.18 6.19
C LYS A 24 -13.25 -31.45 5.36
N ARG A 25 -13.23 -31.30 4.04
CA ARG A 25 -13.27 -32.43 3.11
C ARG A 25 -12.06 -33.38 3.29
N SER A 26 -10.89 -32.85 3.66
CA SER A 26 -9.70 -33.65 3.98
C SER A 26 -9.93 -34.56 5.20
N ASP A 27 -10.55 -34.02 6.24
CA ASP A 27 -10.74 -34.71 7.50
C ASP A 27 -11.85 -35.76 7.36
N LEU A 28 -12.89 -35.43 6.59
CA LEU A 28 -13.94 -36.39 6.22
C LEU A 28 -13.38 -37.61 5.48
N LYS A 29 -12.36 -37.43 4.62
CA LYS A 29 -11.72 -38.55 3.92
C LYS A 29 -10.99 -39.52 4.85
N ALA A 30 -10.54 -39.05 6.01
CA ALA A 30 -9.88 -39.88 7.02
C ALA A 30 -10.89 -40.72 7.84
N ALA A 31 -12.18 -40.37 7.81
CA ALA A 31 -13.22 -41.12 8.49
C ALA A 31 -13.46 -42.50 7.82
N PRO A 32 -14.01 -43.49 8.53
CA PRO A 32 -14.44 -44.75 7.92
C PRO A 32 -15.40 -44.55 6.74
N ILE A 33 -15.18 -45.31 5.66
CA ILE A 33 -15.94 -45.19 4.39
C ILE A 33 -17.45 -45.26 4.60
N TYR A 34 -17.94 -46.14 5.49
CA TYR A 34 -19.37 -46.29 5.73
C TYR A 34 -20.01 -44.99 6.27
N LEU A 35 -19.32 -44.25 7.14
CA LEU A 35 -19.79 -42.96 7.66
C LEU A 35 -19.74 -41.86 6.58
N GLN A 36 -18.74 -41.89 5.70
CA GLN A 36 -18.65 -40.94 4.58
C GLN A 36 -19.85 -41.09 3.63
N VAL A 37 -20.24 -42.33 3.34
CA VAL A 37 -21.38 -42.65 2.48
C VAL A 37 -22.69 -42.22 3.13
N GLU A 38 -22.91 -42.56 4.40
CA GLU A 38 -24.12 -42.16 5.14
C GLU A 38 -24.29 -40.64 5.20
N LEU A 39 -23.22 -39.91 5.53
CA LEU A 39 -23.25 -38.45 5.59
C LEU A 39 -23.52 -37.81 4.23
N SER A 40 -22.88 -38.30 3.16
CA SER A 40 -23.06 -37.75 1.81
C SER A 40 -24.51 -37.91 1.34
N LEU A 41 -25.10 -39.11 1.54
CA LEU A 41 -26.50 -39.37 1.20
C LEU A 41 -27.46 -38.50 2.02
N ALA A 42 -27.16 -38.24 3.30
CA ALA A 42 -27.97 -37.35 4.13
C ALA A 42 -27.90 -35.89 3.65
N ILE A 43 -26.70 -35.40 3.30
CA ILE A 43 -26.49 -34.04 2.80
C ILE A 43 -27.21 -33.83 1.46
N GLU A 44 -27.13 -34.78 0.52
CA GLU A 44 -27.80 -34.69 -0.78
C GLU A 44 -29.32 -34.55 -0.61
N LYS A 45 -29.93 -35.35 0.28
CA LYS A 45 -31.37 -35.24 0.58
C LYS A 45 -31.75 -33.91 1.21
N LEU A 46 -30.88 -33.36 2.06
CA LEU A 46 -31.13 -32.08 2.74
C LEU A 46 -30.90 -30.87 1.81
N ALA A 47 -30.03 -31.00 0.80
CA ALA A 47 -29.68 -29.90 -0.10
C ALA A 47 -30.89 -29.35 -0.88
N GLU A 48 -31.89 -30.20 -1.17
CA GLU A 48 -33.15 -29.77 -1.82
C GLU A 48 -34.07 -28.97 -0.88
N HIS A 49 -33.86 -29.07 0.43
CA HIS A 49 -34.71 -28.45 1.46
C HIS A 49 -34.06 -27.27 2.18
N LEU A 50 -32.74 -27.09 2.01
CA LEU A 50 -31.98 -26.07 2.72
C LEU A 50 -31.40 -25.04 1.75
N PRO A 51 -31.43 -23.74 2.09
CA PRO A 51 -30.77 -22.75 1.27
C PRO A 51 -29.25 -22.91 1.33
N GLY A 52 -28.61 -22.87 0.16
CA GLY A 52 -27.16 -22.71 0.08
C GLY A 52 -26.73 -21.39 0.74
N ARG A 53 -25.60 -21.42 1.46
CA ARG A 53 -25.02 -20.23 2.08
C ARG A 53 -23.59 -20.06 1.58
N GLU A 54 -23.30 -18.88 1.07
CA GLU A 54 -21.92 -18.47 0.83
C GLU A 54 -21.32 -18.00 2.16
N CYS A 55 -20.18 -18.56 2.54
CA CYS A 55 -19.51 -18.24 3.79
C CYS A 55 -18.00 -18.24 3.61
N LEU A 56 -17.35 -17.32 4.32
CA LEU A 56 -15.93 -17.38 4.59
C LEU A 56 -15.73 -18.19 5.87
N VAL A 57 -14.90 -19.24 5.80
CA VAL A 57 -14.51 -20.05 6.94
C VAL A 57 -13.04 -19.75 7.24
N ILE A 58 -12.75 -19.34 8.46
CA ILE A 58 -11.39 -19.05 8.93
C ILE A 58 -11.09 -20.02 10.07
N GLU A 59 -10.00 -20.77 9.93
CA GLU A 59 -9.56 -21.74 10.94
C GLU A 59 -8.87 -21.04 12.12
N SER A 60 -8.97 -21.62 13.32
CA SER A 60 -8.44 -20.98 14.53
C SER A 60 -6.92 -20.83 14.57
N ASP A 61 -6.20 -21.62 13.79
CA ASP A 61 -4.75 -21.62 13.66
C ASP A 61 -4.23 -20.70 12.54
N TRP A 62 -5.14 -20.08 11.76
CA TRP A 62 -4.75 -19.09 10.77
C TRP A 62 -4.43 -17.73 11.40
N PRO A 63 -3.38 -17.02 10.93
CA PRO A 63 -3.00 -15.70 11.44
C PRO A 63 -4.13 -14.67 11.43
N GLU A 64 -5.05 -14.76 10.47
CA GLU A 64 -6.17 -13.84 10.28
C GLU A 64 -7.33 -14.09 11.26
N TYR A 65 -7.36 -15.23 11.98
CA TYR A 65 -8.46 -15.59 12.87
C TYR A 65 -8.72 -14.56 13.98
N PRO A 66 -7.71 -14.09 14.74
CA PRO A 66 -7.93 -13.08 15.77
C PRO A 66 -8.36 -11.74 15.18
N VAL A 67 -7.78 -11.34 14.04
CA VAL A 67 -8.07 -10.08 13.35
C VAL A 67 -9.51 -10.07 12.84
N ALA A 68 -9.95 -11.15 12.21
CA ALA A 68 -11.32 -11.29 11.73
C ALA A 68 -12.34 -11.15 12.87
N TRP A 69 -12.06 -11.74 14.04
CA TRP A 69 -12.93 -11.57 15.21
C TRP A 69 -12.98 -10.14 15.72
N GLN A 70 -11.83 -9.47 15.83
CA GLN A 70 -11.78 -8.06 16.26
C GLN A 70 -12.56 -7.15 15.31
N MET A 71 -12.47 -7.38 13.99
CA MET A 71 -13.24 -6.64 12.98
C MET A 71 -14.75 -6.86 13.14
N ILE A 72 -15.19 -8.10 13.33
CA ILE A 72 -16.61 -8.46 13.49
C ILE A 72 -17.16 -7.84 14.78
N GLU A 73 -16.45 -7.96 15.89
CA GLU A 73 -16.82 -7.41 17.19
C GLU A 73 -16.93 -5.89 17.15
N SER A 74 -15.93 -5.21 16.57
CA SER A 74 -15.93 -3.75 16.39
C SER A 74 -17.14 -3.27 15.59
N ARG A 75 -17.46 -3.95 14.49
CA ARG A 75 -18.65 -3.66 13.67
C ARG A 75 -19.94 -3.87 14.45
N MET A 76 -20.08 -4.97 15.19
CA MET A 76 -21.29 -5.26 15.96
C MET A 76 -21.50 -4.29 17.13
N ASN A 77 -20.40 -3.82 17.73
CA ASN A 77 -20.42 -2.81 18.78
C ASN A 77 -20.63 -1.39 18.24
N GLY A 78 -21.01 -1.22 16.97
CA GLY A 78 -21.28 0.07 16.36
C GLY A 78 -20.05 0.95 16.21
N GLY A 79 -18.85 0.36 16.26
CA GLY A 79 -17.68 0.99 15.71
C GLY A 79 -17.96 1.27 14.24
N ALA A 80 -17.71 2.50 13.81
CA ALA A 80 -17.65 2.78 12.39
C ALA A 80 -16.70 1.73 11.80
N VAL A 81 -17.11 1.08 10.71
CA VAL A 81 -16.12 0.50 9.82
C VAL A 81 -15.32 1.71 9.37
N VAL A 82 -14.19 1.94 10.05
CA VAL A 82 -13.21 2.87 9.54
C VAL A 82 -12.72 2.13 8.32
N ASN A 83 -13.38 2.41 7.20
CA ASN A 83 -12.83 2.18 5.89
C ASN A 83 -11.67 3.19 5.76
N GLN A 84 -10.65 3.05 6.60
CA GLN A 84 -9.29 3.53 6.37
C GLN A 84 -8.60 2.53 5.43
N GLN A 85 -9.36 2.01 4.47
CA GLN A 85 -8.81 1.57 3.22
C GLN A 85 -9.16 2.69 2.25
N VAL A 86 -8.26 3.67 2.21
CA VAL A 86 -7.98 4.38 0.97
C VAL A 86 -8.08 3.35 -0.15
N THR A 87 -8.87 3.68 -1.18
CA THR A 87 -9.28 2.85 -2.33
C THR A 87 -8.11 2.29 -3.16
N THR A 88 -6.87 2.45 -2.69
CA THR A 88 -5.65 1.99 -3.33
C THR A 88 -5.40 0.52 -2.99
N PRO A 89 -5.06 -0.32 -3.99
CA PRO A 89 -4.64 -1.70 -3.76
C PRO A 89 -3.25 -1.78 -3.11
N PHE A 90 -2.56 -0.64 -2.97
CA PHE A 90 -1.23 -0.51 -2.40
C PHE A 90 -1.25 0.11 -1.00
N CYS A 91 -0.27 -0.30 -0.19
CA CYS A 91 0.12 0.38 1.05
C CYS A 91 1.40 1.16 0.76
N LEU A 92 1.31 2.49 0.74
CA LEU A 92 2.45 3.38 0.54
C LEU A 92 3.36 3.33 1.77
N TRP A 93 4.64 3.05 1.58
CA TRP A 93 5.68 3.02 2.61
C TRP A 93 6.64 4.17 2.36
N LYS A 94 6.72 5.11 3.31
CA LYS A 94 7.59 6.28 3.25
C LYS A 94 8.72 6.12 4.24
N ARG A 95 9.96 6.12 3.76
CA ARG A 95 11.13 5.99 4.62
C ARG A 95 11.46 7.34 5.27
N GLU A 96 11.49 7.38 6.59
CA GLU A 96 12.07 8.45 7.39
C GLU A 96 13.59 8.27 7.43
N GLN A 97 14.34 9.31 7.08
CA GLN A 97 15.78 9.22 6.87
C GLN A 97 16.58 9.06 8.16
N ASP A 98 16.26 9.85 9.20
CA ASP A 98 17.04 9.88 10.44
C ASP A 98 16.97 8.56 11.20
N SER A 99 15.81 7.91 11.12
CA SER A 99 15.47 6.76 11.91
C SER A 99 15.57 5.46 11.09
N GLY A 100 15.46 5.56 9.75
CA GLY A 100 15.33 4.42 8.84
C GLY A 100 13.98 3.71 8.94
N PHE A 101 13.02 4.26 9.68
CA PHE A 101 11.69 3.69 9.82
C PHE A 101 10.83 4.03 8.59
N TYR A 102 9.85 3.19 8.32
CA TYR A 102 8.87 3.36 7.28
C TYR A 102 7.54 3.70 7.93
N GLU A 103 7.05 4.91 7.67
CA GLU A 103 5.65 5.25 7.91
C GLU A 103 4.80 4.67 6.79
N THR A 104 3.71 3.99 7.14
CA THR A 104 2.88 3.28 6.16
C THR A 104 1.50 3.89 6.02
N GLY A 105 0.91 3.78 4.83
CA GLY A 105 -0.44 4.27 4.55
C GLY A 105 -1.54 3.58 5.37
N CYS A 106 -1.24 2.46 6.03
CA CYS A 106 -2.14 1.80 6.98
C CYS A 106 -1.91 2.23 8.45
N GLY A 107 -1.06 3.22 8.67
CA GLY A 107 -0.81 3.83 9.99
C GLY A 107 0.15 3.05 10.88
N GLN A 108 0.85 2.05 10.35
CA GLN A 108 1.91 1.34 11.08
C GLN A 108 3.29 1.89 10.74
N THR A 109 4.22 1.67 11.67
CA THR A 109 5.62 2.03 11.51
C THR A 109 6.47 0.77 11.46
N TRP A 110 7.31 0.63 10.45
CA TRP A 110 8.16 -0.54 10.24
C TRP A 110 9.64 -0.14 10.20
N HIS A 111 10.55 -1.03 10.55
CA HIS A 111 11.98 -0.86 10.26
C HIS A 111 12.58 -2.24 10.01
N PHE A 112 13.60 -2.29 9.15
CA PHE A 112 14.38 -3.50 8.94
C PHE A 112 15.58 -3.48 9.89
N THR A 113 15.79 -4.56 10.62
CA THR A 113 16.80 -4.63 11.70
C THR A 113 18.24 -4.61 11.21
N ASP A 114 18.45 -4.90 9.93
CA ASP A 114 19.72 -4.95 9.22
C ASP A 114 19.94 -3.69 8.36
N GLY A 115 19.06 -2.69 8.42
CA GLY A 115 19.19 -1.43 7.70
C GLY A 115 18.98 -1.53 6.20
N THR A 116 18.48 -2.67 5.71
CA THR A 116 18.23 -2.92 4.29
C THR A 116 16.84 -2.44 3.88
N THR A 117 16.62 -2.37 2.57
CA THR A 117 15.37 -1.89 1.94
C THR A 117 14.30 -2.98 1.90
N PRO A 118 13.01 -2.63 1.72
CA PRO A 118 11.95 -3.59 1.45
C PRO A 118 12.30 -4.59 0.34
N GLU A 119 12.91 -4.10 -0.74
CA GLU A 119 13.29 -4.90 -1.91
C GLU A 119 14.36 -5.94 -1.57
N GLU A 120 15.39 -5.55 -0.82
CA GLU A 120 16.45 -6.45 -0.35
C GLU A 120 15.91 -7.54 0.59
N ASN A 121 14.83 -7.24 1.32
CA ASN A 121 14.13 -8.20 2.18
C ASN A 121 13.04 -8.99 1.46
N SER A 122 12.87 -8.83 0.14
CA SER A 122 11.76 -9.44 -0.60
C SER A 122 10.38 -9.12 0.00
N ALA A 123 10.22 -7.92 0.58
CA ALA A 123 8.97 -7.43 1.13
C ALA A 123 8.09 -6.85 0.01
N TYR A 124 7.14 -7.64 -0.48
CA TYR A 124 6.22 -7.25 -1.55
C TYR A 124 4.81 -6.85 -1.06
N PHE A 125 4.51 -7.09 0.22
CA PHE A 125 3.21 -6.83 0.82
C PHE A 125 3.36 -6.22 2.22
N CYS A 126 2.42 -5.37 2.61
CA CYS A 126 2.37 -4.82 3.96
C CYS A 126 1.87 -5.88 4.93
N HIS A 127 2.71 -6.28 5.88
CA HIS A 127 2.39 -7.29 6.90
C HIS A 127 1.24 -6.91 7.85
N HIS A 128 0.87 -5.63 7.94
CA HIS A 128 -0.27 -5.20 8.75
C HIS A 128 -1.61 -5.25 7.99
N CYS A 129 -1.66 -4.74 6.76
CA CYS A 129 -2.93 -4.57 6.03
C CYS A 129 -3.11 -5.51 4.84
N GLY A 130 -2.11 -6.34 4.51
CA GLY A 130 -2.14 -7.33 3.43
C GLY A 130 -2.09 -6.76 2.00
N LYS A 131 -2.14 -5.43 1.83
CA LYS A 131 -2.02 -4.76 0.53
C LYS A 131 -0.62 -4.88 -0.05
N SER A 132 -0.50 -4.81 -1.38
CA SER A 132 0.81 -4.75 -2.06
C SER A 132 1.61 -3.55 -1.56
N LEU A 133 2.90 -3.74 -1.36
CA LEU A 133 3.79 -2.70 -0.86
C LEU A 133 4.20 -1.79 -2.02
N GLU A 134 4.07 -0.48 -1.82
CA GLU A 134 4.57 0.54 -2.73
C GLU A 134 5.50 1.46 -1.95
N VAL A 135 6.79 1.49 -2.30
CA VAL A 135 7.77 2.35 -1.62
C VAL A 135 7.75 3.72 -2.29
N GLN A 136 7.68 4.79 -1.48
CA GLN A 136 7.86 6.13 -1.99
C GLN A 136 9.31 6.30 -2.47
N ARG A 137 9.50 6.67 -3.74
CA ARG A 137 10.81 6.82 -4.38
C ARG A 137 10.92 8.19 -5.03
N LEU A 138 12.14 8.69 -5.12
CA LEU A 138 12.43 9.88 -5.91
C LEU A 138 12.30 9.54 -7.39
N ILE A 139 11.70 10.49 -8.11
CA ILE A 139 11.54 10.47 -9.56
C ILE A 139 12.18 11.76 -10.06
N ALA A 140 12.95 11.68 -11.13
CA ALA A 140 13.42 12.87 -11.81
C ALA A 140 12.28 13.44 -12.67
N TYR A 141 11.97 14.71 -12.46
CA TYR A 141 11.00 15.48 -13.21
C TYR A 141 11.72 16.62 -13.92
N GLN A 142 11.37 16.82 -15.18
CA GLN A 142 11.63 18.08 -15.85
C GLN A 142 10.52 19.07 -15.45
N VAL A 143 10.90 20.26 -14.99
CA VAL A 143 10.00 21.35 -14.64
C VAL A 143 10.26 22.49 -15.62
N GLY A 144 9.23 22.91 -16.37
CA GLY A 144 9.41 23.82 -17.49
C GLY A 144 10.28 23.22 -18.60
N ASP A 145 11.05 24.07 -19.28
CA ASP A 145 11.83 23.65 -20.46
C ASP A 145 13.24 23.18 -20.11
N ASN A 146 13.74 23.51 -18.92
CA ASN A 146 15.18 23.60 -18.67
C ASN A 146 15.67 22.90 -17.41
N ASP A 147 14.82 22.65 -16.42
CA ASP A 147 15.25 22.23 -15.09
C ASP A 147 14.85 20.78 -14.80
N ILE A 148 15.79 19.99 -14.28
CA ILE A 148 15.58 18.63 -13.80
C ILE A 148 15.70 18.60 -12.28
N VAL A 149 14.69 18.01 -11.65
CA VAL A 149 14.52 17.96 -10.20
C VAL A 149 14.14 16.56 -9.76
N ALA A 150 14.78 16.04 -8.71
CA ALA A 150 14.33 14.84 -8.02
C ALA A 150 13.22 15.19 -7.03
N ALA A 151 12.06 14.54 -7.13
CA ALA A 151 10.97 14.70 -6.15
C ALA A 151 10.09 13.44 -6.08
N TYR A 152 9.22 13.37 -5.07
CA TYR A 152 8.30 12.24 -4.93
C TYR A 152 7.07 12.34 -5.83
N ASP A 153 6.69 13.54 -6.22
CA ASP A 153 5.54 13.84 -7.07
C ASP A 153 5.76 15.19 -7.80
N PRO A 154 4.96 15.49 -8.84
CA PRO A 154 5.11 16.72 -9.61
C PRO A 154 4.99 18.02 -8.81
N SER A 155 4.19 18.04 -7.73
CA SER A 155 4.04 19.26 -6.92
C SER A 155 5.29 19.50 -6.07
N GLY A 156 5.85 18.43 -5.50
CA GLY A 156 7.14 18.49 -4.81
C GLY A 156 8.29 18.91 -5.73
N ALA A 157 8.26 18.58 -7.02
CA ALA A 157 9.27 19.05 -7.97
C ALA A 157 9.25 20.57 -8.14
N ILE A 158 8.05 21.18 -8.20
CA ILE A 158 7.88 22.63 -8.25
C ILE A 158 8.40 23.27 -6.96
N GLU A 159 8.02 22.73 -5.80
CA GLU A 159 8.49 23.25 -4.51
C GLU A 159 10.02 23.27 -4.42
N VAL A 160 10.68 22.19 -4.84
CA VAL A 160 12.15 22.12 -4.86
C VAL A 160 12.74 23.16 -5.80
N LEU A 161 12.24 23.29 -7.03
CA LEU A 161 12.75 24.27 -8.01
C LEU A 161 12.58 25.70 -7.50
N CYS A 162 11.37 26.05 -7.07
CA CYS A 162 11.06 27.38 -6.57
C CYS A 162 11.90 27.73 -5.35
N THR A 163 12.09 26.79 -4.42
CA THR A 163 12.94 26.99 -3.25
C THR A 163 14.40 27.19 -3.65
N TYR A 164 14.91 26.42 -4.59
CA TYR A 164 16.29 26.50 -5.05
C TYR A 164 16.61 27.84 -5.73
N ASN A 165 15.72 28.32 -6.60
CA ASN A 165 15.91 29.56 -7.36
C ASN A 165 15.32 30.81 -6.70
N GLY A 166 14.55 30.67 -5.62
CA GLY A 166 13.85 31.77 -4.96
C GLY A 166 12.64 32.29 -5.74
N TYR A 167 11.99 31.42 -6.51
CA TYR A 167 10.75 31.74 -7.23
C TYR A 167 9.54 31.61 -6.29
N GLU A 168 8.43 32.25 -6.68
CA GLU A 168 7.14 32.02 -6.03
C GLU A 168 6.58 30.66 -6.45
N LEU A 169 5.80 30.02 -5.57
CA LEU A 169 5.27 28.67 -5.80
C LEU A 169 4.22 28.59 -6.91
N ASP A 170 3.66 29.73 -7.34
CA ASP A 170 2.69 29.82 -8.43
C ASP A 170 3.32 30.12 -9.80
N GLU A 171 4.65 30.20 -9.87
CA GLU A 171 5.41 30.39 -11.12
C GLU A 171 5.21 29.21 -12.09
N PHE A 172 5.04 28.00 -11.56
CA PHE A 172 4.86 26.78 -12.34
C PHE A 172 3.57 26.05 -11.96
N THR A 173 3.01 25.35 -12.93
CA THR A 173 1.87 24.46 -12.73
C THR A 173 2.26 23.00 -12.92
N VAL A 174 1.50 22.09 -12.33
CA VAL A 174 1.73 20.64 -12.46
C VAL A 174 1.72 20.16 -13.91
N ASN A 175 1.06 20.87 -14.82
CA ASN A 175 1.03 20.52 -16.25
C ASN A 175 2.37 20.80 -16.96
N GLU A 176 3.22 21.62 -16.36
CA GLU A 176 4.57 21.96 -16.85
C GLU A 176 5.63 21.04 -16.26
N VAL A 177 5.21 19.98 -15.55
CA VAL A 177 6.09 19.01 -14.92
C VAL A 177 5.92 17.66 -15.59
N VAL A 178 7.00 17.13 -16.14
CA VAL A 178 7.00 15.87 -16.89
C VAL A 178 8.06 14.95 -16.32
N ALA A 179 7.73 13.68 -16.09
CA ALA A 179 8.72 12.70 -15.67
C ALA A 179 9.80 12.53 -16.74
N VAL A 180 11.07 12.54 -16.33
CA VAL A 180 12.20 12.34 -17.23
C VAL A 180 12.13 10.92 -17.79
N SER A 181 12.25 10.80 -19.12
CA SER A 181 12.21 9.50 -19.79
C SER A 181 13.43 8.63 -19.44
N ASP A 182 13.27 7.31 -19.46
CA ASP A 182 14.38 6.36 -19.23
C ASP A 182 15.56 6.60 -20.17
N ALA A 183 15.30 6.97 -21.43
CA ALA A 183 16.36 7.27 -22.40
C ALA A 183 17.24 8.45 -21.97
N LEU A 184 16.67 9.47 -21.33
CA LEU A 184 17.41 10.61 -20.80
C LEU A 184 18.06 10.25 -19.45
N LEU A 185 17.36 9.50 -18.59
CA LEU A 185 17.90 9.02 -17.32
C LEU A 185 19.18 8.19 -17.49
N ASP A 186 19.23 7.38 -18.55
CA ASP A 186 20.33 6.48 -18.87
C ASP A 186 21.32 7.07 -19.88
N SER A 187 21.17 8.35 -20.26
CA SER A 187 22.13 9.00 -21.13
C SER A 187 23.50 9.08 -20.47
N THR A 188 24.53 8.66 -21.20
CA THR A 188 25.94 8.72 -20.76
C THR A 188 26.66 9.95 -21.30
N GLU A 189 25.94 10.83 -22.00
CA GLU A 189 26.48 12.02 -22.61
C GLU A 189 25.47 13.18 -22.54
N ALA A 190 25.98 14.40 -22.48
CA ALA A 190 25.18 15.62 -22.51
C ALA A 190 25.77 16.60 -23.51
N PHE A 191 24.91 17.43 -24.11
CA PHE A 191 25.37 18.50 -24.99
C PHE A 191 25.76 19.72 -24.15
N ASP A 192 27.04 20.05 -24.18
CA ASP A 192 27.57 21.28 -23.57
C ASP A 192 27.32 22.44 -24.53
N GLN A 193 26.43 23.36 -24.15
CA GLN A 193 26.07 24.51 -24.98
C GLN A 193 27.22 25.52 -25.12
N ASP A 194 28.04 25.67 -24.09
CA ASP A 194 29.17 26.61 -24.08
C ASP A 194 30.30 26.13 -24.99
N GLU A 195 30.60 24.83 -24.94
CA GLU A 195 31.63 24.20 -25.76
C GLU A 195 31.10 23.75 -27.13
N GLY A 196 29.78 23.78 -27.34
CA GLY A 196 29.10 23.41 -28.58
C GLY A 196 29.32 21.96 -28.98
N LYS A 197 29.53 21.06 -28.02
CA LYS A 197 29.86 19.65 -28.25
C LYS A 197 29.21 18.73 -27.24
N THR A 198 29.00 17.49 -27.64
CA THR A 198 28.58 16.43 -26.73
C THR A 198 29.78 15.96 -25.90
N VAL A 199 29.61 15.94 -24.58
CA VAL A 199 30.60 15.50 -23.60
C VAL A 199 30.10 14.24 -22.87
N PRO A 200 30.99 13.28 -22.58
CA PRO A 200 30.62 12.14 -21.74
C PRO A 200 30.37 12.61 -20.30
N LEU A 201 29.34 12.05 -19.69
CA LEU A 201 29.02 12.27 -18.29
C LEU A 201 29.79 11.30 -17.40
N GLU A 202 30.20 11.76 -16.20
CA GLU A 202 30.78 10.89 -15.18
C GLU A 202 29.74 9.93 -14.60
N LYS A 203 28.51 10.41 -14.42
CA LYS A 203 27.35 9.64 -13.96
C LYS A 203 26.13 9.93 -14.82
N THR A 204 25.25 8.94 -14.95
CA THR A 204 23.94 9.17 -15.55
C THR A 204 23.00 9.82 -14.53
N LEU A 205 21.95 10.48 -15.00
CA LEU A 205 20.89 11.01 -14.14
C LEU A 205 20.27 9.93 -13.25
N ARG A 206 20.15 8.69 -13.74
CA ARG A 206 19.67 7.57 -12.91
C ARG A 206 20.59 7.28 -11.74
N GLN A 207 21.90 7.27 -11.97
CA GLN A 207 22.88 7.02 -10.90
C GLN A 207 22.87 8.13 -9.87
N GLU A 208 22.75 9.38 -10.30
CA GLU A 208 22.62 10.51 -9.37
C GLU A 208 21.31 10.43 -8.57
N LEU A 209 20.20 10.10 -9.23
CA LEU A 209 18.90 9.91 -8.57
C LEU A 209 18.94 8.79 -7.52
N ASP A 210 19.64 7.68 -7.80
CA ASP A 210 19.80 6.55 -6.89
C ASP A 210 20.67 6.88 -5.66
N GLU A 211 21.54 7.89 -5.76
CA GLU A 211 22.36 8.40 -4.65
C GLU A 211 21.60 9.39 -3.76
N LEU A 212 20.53 9.99 -4.27
CA LEU A 212 19.70 10.91 -3.50
C LEU A 212 18.80 10.19 -2.51
N THR A 213 18.63 10.82 -1.36
CA THR A 213 17.72 10.35 -0.30
C THR A 213 16.53 11.30 -0.08
N GLU A 214 16.66 12.56 -0.49
CA GLU A 214 15.63 13.61 -0.42
C GLU A 214 15.41 14.30 -1.78
N PRO A 215 14.25 14.96 -1.96
CA PRO A 215 14.02 15.80 -3.11
C PRO A 215 15.11 16.87 -3.25
N ALA A 216 15.66 17.01 -4.45
CA ALA A 216 16.78 17.89 -4.71
C ALA A 216 16.77 18.39 -6.15
N TYR A 217 17.29 19.59 -6.37
CA TYR A 217 17.61 20.06 -7.72
C TYR A 217 18.76 19.24 -8.28
N LEU A 218 18.65 18.76 -9.52
CA LEU A 218 19.66 17.92 -10.17
C LEU A 218 20.49 18.74 -11.16
N HIS A 219 19.87 19.16 -12.27
CA HIS A 219 20.55 19.84 -13.38
C HIS A 219 19.63 20.87 -14.00
N GLY A 220 20.21 21.85 -14.68
CA GLY A 220 19.46 22.70 -15.59
C GLY A 220 20.36 23.23 -16.69
N TRP A 221 19.73 23.71 -17.76
CA TRP A 221 20.42 24.32 -18.88
C TRP A 221 19.77 25.67 -19.22
N GLU A 222 20.56 26.64 -19.67
CA GLU A 222 20.06 27.91 -20.20
C GLU A 222 19.97 27.89 -21.73
#